data_AF-A0A4U9DHC0-F1
#
_entry.id   AF-A0A4U9DHC0-F1
#
_cell.length_a   1.000
_cell.length_b   1.000
_cell.length_c   1.000
_cell.angle_alpha   90.00
_cell.angle_beta   90.00
_cell.angle_gamma   90.00
#
_symmetry.space_group_name_H-M   'P 1'
#
loop_
_entity.id
_entity.type
_entity.pdbx_description
1 polymer ?
#
loop_
_entity_poly.entity_id
_entity_poly.type
_entity_poly.pdbx_seq_one_letter_code
_entity_poly.pdbx_strand_id
1 'polypeptide(L)' 'MQKVTLDWSTYLAQMEQILGLELDETRRAELQLQFSRIGRHGRTADGLPPRRTPGNRRSV' A
#
# COMPACT_ATOMS: atom_id res chain seq x y z
N MET A 1 -5.84 -4.88 19.42
CA MET A 1 -5.55 -4.47 18.03
C MET A 1 -4.44 -3.44 18.06
N GLN A 2 -3.20 -3.84 17.73
CA GLN A 2 -2.09 -2.89 17.69
C GLN A 2 -2.29 -1.95 16.50
N LYS A 3 -2.48 -0.66 16.78
CA LYS A 3 -2.41 0.38 15.74
C LYS A 3 -0.94 0.47 15.36
N VAL A 4 -0.56 -0.21 14.29
CA VAL A 4 0.75 0.01 13.67
C VAL A 4 0.70 1.41 13.05
N THR A 5 1.13 2.40 13.82
CA THR A 5 1.37 3.74 13.31
C THR A 5 2.63 3.63 12.47
N LEU A 6 2.45 3.52 11.15
CA LEU A 6 3.57 3.46 10.20
C LEU A 6 4.32 4.79 10.25
N ASP A 7 5.48 4.78 10.90
CA ASP A 7 6.36 5.93 10.98
C ASP A 7 7.17 6.04 9.68
N TRP A 8 6.55 6.68 8.68
CA TRP A 8 7.11 6.85 7.34
C TRP A 8 8.45 7.61 7.35
N SER A 9 8.69 8.45 8.35
CA SER A 9 9.97 9.16 8.49
C SER A 9 11.10 8.19 8.81
N THR A 10 10.87 7.29 9.75
CA THR A 10 11.84 6.23 10.11
C THR A 10 12.10 5.30 8.92
N TYR A 11 11.05 4.91 8.20
CA TYR A 11 11.18 4.06 7.00
C TYR A 11 12.00 4.74 5.88
N LEU A 12 11.76 6.03 5.62
CA LEU A 12 12.48 6.79 4.61
C LEU A 12 13.97 6.94 4.95
N ALA A 13 14.29 7.28 6.21
CA ALA A 13 15.67 7.38 6.66
C ALA A 13 16.42 6.03 6.53
N GLN A 14 15.74 4.92 6.83
CA GLN A 14 16.32 3.59 6.66
C GLN A 14 16.55 3.24 5.18
N MET A 15 15.66 3.66 4.28
CA MET A 15 15.80 3.41 2.84
C MET A 15 16.90 4.24 2.18
N GLU A 16 17.09 5.47 2.64
CA GLU A 16 18.22 6.33 2.26
C GLU A 16 19.56 5.66 2.58
N GLN A 17 19.69 5.04 3.76
CA GLN A 17 20.87 4.28 4.16
C GLN A 17 21.05 2.99 3.35
N ILE A 18 19.98 2.21 3.15
CA ILE A 18 20.05 0.91 2.45
C ILE A 18 20.36 1.09 0.96
N LEU A 19 19.79 2.13 0.34
CA LEU A 19 19.95 2.39 -1.09
C LEU A 19 21.15 3.29 -1.41
N GLY A 20 21.82 3.86 -0.40
CA GLY A 20 22.95 4.76 -0.58
C GLY A 20 22.58 6.02 -1.38
N LEU A 21 21.37 6.53 -1.16
CA LEU A 21 20.75 7.58 -1.96
C LEU A 21 20.48 8.80 -1.09
N GLU A 22 21.09 9.94 -1.42
CA GLU A 22 20.84 11.18 -0.69
C GLU A 22 19.48 11.78 -1.12
N LEU A 23 18.53 11.79 -0.20
CA LEU A 23 17.23 12.42 -0.40
C LEU A 23 17.27 13.79 0.26
N ASP A 24 17.24 14.83 -0.55
CA ASP A 24 17.03 16.20 -0.07
C ASP A 24 15.68 16.32 0.67
N GLU A 25 15.58 17.27 1.60
CA GLU A 25 14.41 17.46 2.46
C GLU A 25 13.11 17.63 1.68
N THR A 26 13.18 18.30 0.52
CA THR A 26 12.05 18.44 -0.41
C THR A 26 11.54 17.08 -0.91
N ARG A 27 12.45 16.19 -1.34
CA ARG A 27 12.08 14.85 -1.84
C ARG A 27 11.56 13.95 -0.73
N ARG A 28 12.16 14.04 0.46
CA ARG A 28 11.70 13.32 1.66
C ARG A 28 10.26 13.70 2.01
N ALA A 29 9.94 14.99 2.01
CA ALA A 29 8.58 15.47 2.28
C ALA A 29 7.56 15.00 1.24
N GLU A 30 7.91 15.05 -0.05
CA GLU A 30 7.04 14.53 -1.12
C GLU A 30 6.79 13.03 -0.99
N LEU A 31 7.84 12.23 -0.75
CA LEU A 31 7.70 10.78 -0.57
C LEU A 31 6.83 10.44 0.64
N GLN A 32 7.03 11.14 1.76
CA GLN A 32 6.21 10.95 2.97
C GLN A 32 4.73 11.23 2.70
N LEU A 33 4.43 12.29 1.92
CA LEU A 33 3.08 12.63 1.52
C LEU A 33 2.47 11.56 0.59
N GLN A 34 3.23 11.09 -0.40
CA GLN A 34 2.78 10.06 -1.34
C GLN A 34 2.51 8.72 -0.64
N PHE A 35 3.39 8.27 0.25
CA PHE A 35 3.18 7.04 1.02
C PHE A 35 1.98 7.13 1.96
N SER A 36 1.77 8.29 2.59
CA SER A 36 0.58 8.55 3.40
C SER A 36 -0.72 8.46 2.60
N ARG A 37 -0.68 8.80 1.30
CA ARG A 37 -1.83 8.66 0.39
C ARG A 37 -2.05 7.21 -0.06
N ILE A 38 -0.98 6.46 -0.36
CA ILE A 38 -1.05 5.04 -0.77
C ILE A 38 -1.55 4.16 0.38
N GLY A 39 -1.13 4.42 1.61
CA GLY A 39 -1.64 3.72 2.80
C GLY A 39 -3.16 3.86 2.98
N ARG A 40 -3.76 4.90 2.38
CA ARG A 40 -5.23 5.10 2.34
C ARG A 40 -5.90 4.34 1.20
N HIS A 41 -5.20 4.10 0.10
CA HIS A 41 -5.74 3.50 -1.13
C HIS A 41 -5.58 1.97 -1.20
N GLY A 42 -4.84 1.34 -0.27
CA GLY A 42 -4.69 -0.11 -0.20
C GLY A 42 -5.93 -0.93 0.20
N ARG A 43 -7.14 -0.32 0.25
CA ARG A 43 -8.38 -1.00 0.70
C ARG A 43 -9.37 -1.34 -0.43
N THR A 44 -9.16 -0.91 -1.67
CA THR A 44 -10.15 -1.11 -2.75
C THR A 44 -9.81 -2.23 -3.73
N ALA A 45 -9.37 -3.38 -3.21
CA ALA A 45 -9.45 -4.66 -3.93
C ALA A 45 -10.69 -5.49 -3.51
N ASP A 46 -11.54 -4.96 -2.62
CA ASP A 46 -12.78 -5.60 -2.15
C ASP A 46 -13.98 -5.22 -3.04
N GLY A 47 -13.90 -5.56 -4.32
CA GLY A 47 -14.93 -5.16 -5.28
C GLY A 47 -14.98 -5.94 -6.60
N LEU A 48 -14.23 -7.04 -6.74
CA LEU A 48 -14.44 -7.92 -7.89
C LEU A 48 -15.73 -8.73 -7.63
N PRO A 49 -16.81 -8.55 -8.40
CA PRO A 49 -18.01 -9.37 -8.24
C PRO A 49 -17.64 -10.84 -8.45
N PRO A 50 -18.25 -11.79 -7.69
CA PRO A 50 -17.96 -13.20 -7.87
C PRO A 50 -18.22 -13.57 -9.33
N ARG A 51 -17.21 -14.16 -9.98
CA ARG A 51 -17.37 -14.76 -11.31
C ARG A 51 -18.51 -15.76 -11.21
N ARG A 52 -19.69 -15.40 -11.72
CA ARG A 52 -20.81 -16.33 -11.88
C ARG A 52 -20.34 -17.42 -12.84
N THR A 53 -19.96 -18.58 -12.29
CA THR A 53 -19.79 -19.80 -13.06
C THR A 53 -21.14 -20.11 -13.74
N PRO A 54 -21.20 -20.26 -15.08
CA PRO A 54 -22.43 -20.68 -15.74
C PRO A 54 -22.80 -22.08 -15.27
N GLY A 55 -24.09 -22.27 -14.97
CA GLY A 55 -24.61 -23.36 -14.17
C GLY A 55 -24.28 -24.75 -14.71
N ASN A 56 -23.63 -25.54 -13.86
CA ASN A 56 -23.68 -26.99 -13.93
C ASN A 56 -25.00 -27.47 -13.27
N ARG A 57 -26.13 -27.36 -13.98
CA ARG A 57 -27.30 -28.20 -13.69
C ARG A 57 -27.20 -29.45 -14.57
N ARG A 58 -26.39 -30.40 -14.10
CA ARG A 58 -26.45 -31.78 -14.55
C ARG A 58 -27.26 -32.57 -13.51
N SER A 59 -28.35 -33.17 -13.97
CA SER A 59 -29.03 -34.34 -13.40
C SER A 59 -29.78 -34.16 -12.07
N VAL A 60 -31.11 -34.23 -12.12
CA VAL A 60 -31.92 -35.43 -11.75
C VAL A 60 -33.32 -35.32 -12.35
#